data_AF-A0AAD6SKF9-F1
#
_entry.id   AF-A0AAD6SKF9-F1
#
_cell.length_a   1.000
_cell.length_b   1.000
_cell.length_c   1.000
_cell.angle_alpha   90.00
_cell.angle_beta   90.00
_cell.angle_gamma   90.00
#
_symmetry.space_group_name_H-M   'P 1'
#
loop_
_entity.id
_entity.type
_entity.pdbx_description
1 polymer ?
#
loop_
_entity_poly.entity_id
_entity_poly.type
_entity_poly.pdbx_seq_one_letter_code
_entity_poly.pdbx_strand_id
1 'polypeptide(L)'
;MCSRSRAGKARNLRLYLSDITQRSKGSSSTFFSTCVSLLTRMINTTPASVQLTEIKNELLSTAFASTDEVVVSWISRAGSFSPGSNTRATAVANGNSSMFGETFYHFFNTSIDSTKGISSFKITILRGGSASQIFSNGGVGYPIEDVALFLPHETIIASDGSISMSAAARIPFALPNAQNVTATISAPSPQLGTFSPTIIRSVVAFGKSGTRGLYTTYTATLSPVSNLRQTTLDLTAHGARIYRDEFRRITL
;
A
#
# COMPACT_ATOMS: atom_id res chain seq x y z
N MET A 1 22.33 2.90 -2.39
CA MET A 1 20.95 2.40 -2.20
C MET A 1 20.98 1.09 -1.40
N CYS A 2 20.70 1.17 -0.09
CA CYS A 2 20.28 0.03 0.74
C CYS A 2 19.42 0.66 1.84
N SER A 3 18.11 0.72 1.64
CA SER A 3 17.21 1.22 2.69
C SER A 3 16.90 0.09 3.66
N ARG A 4 16.71 0.44 4.94
CA ARG A 4 16.11 -0.44 5.94
C ARG A 4 14.73 -0.86 5.42
N SER A 5 14.61 -2.07 4.86
CA SER A 5 13.31 -2.54 4.42
C SER A 5 12.44 -2.81 5.65
N ARG A 6 11.30 -2.12 5.77
CA ARG A 6 10.16 -2.64 6.54
C ARG A 6 9.76 -3.98 5.92
N ALA A 7 9.55 -4.98 6.77
CA ALA A 7 9.25 -6.35 6.37
C ALA A 7 8.01 -6.40 5.46
N GLY A 8 8.23 -6.67 4.16
CA GLY A 8 7.16 -6.70 3.15
C GLY A 8 7.25 -7.85 2.14
N LYS A 9 8.14 -8.84 2.33
CA LYS A 9 8.19 -10.05 1.49
C LYS A 9 8.44 -11.28 2.35
N ALA A 10 7.77 -12.39 2.04
CA ALA A 10 7.85 -13.67 2.77
C ALA A 10 9.29 -14.21 2.96
N ARG A 11 10.23 -13.88 2.05
CA ARG A 11 11.65 -14.23 2.21
C ARG A 11 12.37 -13.44 3.30
N ASN A 12 11.96 -12.19 3.57
CA ASN A 12 12.53 -11.36 4.64
C ASN A 12 12.09 -11.83 6.03
N LEU A 13 10.93 -12.48 6.13
CA LEU A 13 10.42 -13.05 7.37
C LEU A 13 11.31 -14.21 7.86
N ARG A 14 11.83 -15.04 6.95
CA ARG A 14 12.74 -16.16 7.28
C ARG A 14 14.08 -15.69 7.85
N LEU A 15 14.57 -14.53 7.42
CA LEU A 15 15.81 -13.91 7.95
C LEU A 15 15.61 -13.27 9.33
N TYR A 16 14.37 -12.88 9.67
CA TYR A 16 14.06 -12.27 10.96
C TYR A 16 13.81 -13.33 12.06
N LEU A 17 13.35 -14.52 11.66
CA LEU A 17 13.04 -15.63 12.58
C LEU A 17 14.26 -16.52 12.91
N SER A 18 15.38 -16.37 12.19
CA SER A 18 16.64 -17.04 12.52
C SER A 18 17.50 -16.16 13.45
N ASP A 19 17.35 -16.37 14.75
CA ASP A 19 17.75 -15.47 15.86
C ASP A 19 19.27 -15.22 16.07
N ILE A 20 20.15 -15.63 15.15
CA ILE A 20 21.62 -15.60 15.37
C ILE A 20 22.30 -14.40 14.67
N THR A 21 21.66 -13.76 13.69
CA THR A 21 22.30 -12.69 12.87
C THR A 21 21.73 -11.28 13.04
N GLN A 22 20.62 -11.12 13.77
CA GLN A 22 19.93 -9.82 13.92
C GLN A 22 20.38 -9.01 15.14
N ARG A 23 20.87 -9.65 16.21
CA ARG A 23 21.24 -8.93 17.44
C ARG A 23 22.54 -8.11 17.33
N SER A 24 23.41 -8.39 16.37
CA SER A 24 24.71 -7.70 16.21
C SER A 24 24.76 -6.63 15.12
N LYS A 25 23.66 -6.39 14.38
CA LYS A 25 23.60 -5.41 13.27
C LYS A 25 22.72 -4.19 13.57
N GLY A 26 22.54 -3.87 14.85
CA GLY A 26 21.68 -2.78 15.30
C GLY A 26 22.17 -1.37 14.93
N SER A 27 23.49 -1.18 14.72
CA SER A 27 24.05 0.13 14.38
C SER A 27 24.13 0.35 12.86
N SER A 28 23.80 1.57 12.44
CA SER A 28 23.83 1.99 11.02
C SER A 28 25.22 1.82 10.40
N SER A 29 26.29 2.00 11.19
CA SER A 29 27.68 1.87 10.75
C SER A 29 28.08 0.42 10.46
N THR A 30 27.72 -0.53 11.33
CA THR A 30 28.03 -1.96 11.14
C THR A 30 27.23 -2.55 9.98
N PHE A 31 26.00 -2.10 9.77
CA PHE A 31 25.23 -2.48 8.59
C PHE A 31 25.90 -2.00 7.29
N PHE A 32 26.31 -0.73 7.27
CA PHE A 32 26.95 -0.15 6.08
C PHE A 32 28.28 -0.82 5.75
N SER A 33 29.15 -1.04 6.74
CA SER A 33 30.45 -1.71 6.53
C SER A 33 30.28 -3.15 6.04
N THR A 34 29.29 -3.87 6.58
CA THR A 34 28.97 -5.23 6.13
C THR A 34 28.44 -5.22 4.69
N CYS A 35 27.59 -4.26 4.32
CA CYS A 35 27.11 -4.12 2.94
C CYS A 35 28.25 -3.86 1.96
N VAL A 36 29.17 -2.94 2.28
CA VAL A 36 30.34 -2.65 1.43
C VAL A 36 31.19 -3.91 1.27
N SER A 37 31.50 -4.61 2.36
CA SER A 37 32.31 -5.83 2.32
C SER A 37 31.69 -6.94 1.44
N LEU A 38 30.38 -7.14 1.55
CA LEU A 38 29.67 -8.14 0.73
C LEU A 38 29.63 -7.74 -0.75
N LEU A 39 29.39 -6.47 -1.06
CA LEU A 39 29.42 -5.95 -2.44
C LEU A 39 30.80 -6.08 -3.06
N THR A 40 31.86 -5.70 -2.33
CA THR A 40 33.24 -5.89 -2.79
C THR A 40 33.54 -7.36 -3.08
N ARG A 41 33.08 -8.28 -2.22
CA ARG A 41 33.23 -9.72 -2.50
C ARG A 41 32.47 -10.17 -3.73
N MET A 42 31.23 -9.71 -3.93
CA MET A 42 30.45 -10.04 -5.14
C MET A 42 31.12 -9.54 -6.42
N ILE A 43 31.66 -8.32 -6.40
CA ILE A 43 32.43 -7.75 -7.51
C ILE A 43 33.68 -8.59 -7.76
N ASN A 44 34.46 -8.91 -6.71
CA ASN A 44 35.71 -9.65 -6.83
C ASN A 44 35.54 -11.14 -7.16
N THR A 45 34.35 -11.71 -6.94
CA THR A 45 34.01 -13.08 -7.36
C THR A 45 33.50 -13.15 -8.80
N THR A 46 33.29 -12.01 -9.45
CA THR A 46 32.86 -11.98 -10.84
C THR A 46 34.07 -12.28 -11.75
N PRO A 47 34.03 -13.34 -12.58
CA PRO A 47 35.16 -13.68 -13.47
C PRO A 47 35.51 -12.53 -14.41
N ALA A 48 36.80 -12.35 -14.71
CA ALA A 48 37.29 -11.27 -15.59
C ALA A 48 36.73 -11.32 -17.02
N SER A 49 36.12 -12.44 -17.43
CA SER A 49 35.45 -12.61 -18.72
C SER A 49 34.04 -12.00 -18.77
N VAL A 50 33.49 -11.56 -17.64
CA VAL A 50 32.21 -10.84 -17.60
C VAL A 50 32.48 -9.39 -17.96
N GLN A 51 32.20 -9.03 -19.21
CA GLN A 51 32.18 -7.63 -19.60
C GLN A 51 30.98 -6.94 -18.95
N LEU A 52 31.26 -6.07 -17.98
CA LEU A 52 30.28 -5.10 -17.52
C LEU A 52 29.97 -4.21 -18.71
N THR A 53 28.72 -4.29 -19.20
CA THR A 53 28.25 -3.43 -20.28
C THR A 53 28.40 -1.98 -19.84
N GLU A 54 28.73 -1.08 -20.76
CA GLU A 54 28.64 0.37 -20.46
C GLU A 54 27.30 0.65 -19.81
N ILE A 55 27.32 1.47 -18.76
CA ILE A 55 26.08 2.00 -18.16
C ILE A 55 25.35 2.67 -19.33
N LYS A 56 24.30 2.03 -19.85
CA LYS A 56 23.42 2.69 -20.80
C LYS A 56 22.99 3.98 -20.16
N ASN A 57 23.30 5.11 -20.80
CA ASN A 57 22.89 6.45 -20.39
C ASN A 57 21.37 6.60 -20.20
N GLU A 58 20.57 5.57 -20.49
CA GLU A 58 19.17 5.45 -20.09
C GLU A 58 18.96 5.50 -18.56
N LEU A 59 19.97 5.20 -17.73
CA LEU A 59 19.88 5.40 -16.27
C LEU A 59 20.05 6.87 -15.83
N LEU A 60 20.48 7.75 -16.75
CA LEU A 60 20.71 9.17 -16.50
C LEU A 60 19.90 10.08 -17.44
N SER A 61 19.10 9.54 -18.37
CA SER A 61 18.12 10.35 -19.05
C SER A 61 17.05 10.70 -18.04
N THR A 62 17.02 11.96 -17.60
CA THR A 62 15.83 12.51 -16.97
C THR A 62 14.70 12.28 -17.96
N ALA A 63 13.77 11.37 -17.61
CA ALA A 63 12.68 11.03 -18.51
C ALA A 63 11.91 12.30 -18.91
N PHE A 64 11.92 13.32 -18.03
CA PHE A 64 11.23 14.60 -18.17
C PHE A 64 12.13 15.75 -17.73
N ALA A 65 11.89 16.94 -18.26
CA ALA A 65 12.50 18.19 -17.81
C ALA A 65 11.52 18.99 -16.95
N SER A 66 12.03 19.84 -16.06
CA SER A 66 11.20 20.75 -15.24
C SER A 66 10.42 21.78 -16.08
N THR A 67 10.83 21.99 -17.33
CA THR A 67 10.16 22.87 -18.31
C THR A 67 9.14 22.14 -19.18
N ASP A 68 9.06 20.81 -19.11
CA ASP A 68 8.07 20.07 -19.89
C ASP A 68 6.67 20.32 -19.33
N GLU A 69 5.71 20.45 -20.23
CA GLU A 69 4.31 20.60 -19.84
C GLU A 69 3.72 19.22 -19.52
N VAL A 70 3.13 19.07 -18.33
CA VAL A 70 2.58 17.79 -17.87
C VAL A 70 1.08 17.88 -17.73
N VAL A 71 0.39 16.92 -18.32
CA VAL A 71 -1.08 16.78 -18.26
C VAL A 71 -1.40 15.45 -17.59
N VAL A 72 -2.23 15.49 -16.56
CA VAL A 72 -2.84 14.28 -16.01
C VAL A 72 -4.26 14.16 -16.55
N SER A 73 -4.60 12.98 -17.03
CA SER A 73 -5.97 12.60 -17.39
C SER A 73 -6.38 11.34 -16.64
N TRP A 74 -7.65 11.19 -16.34
CA TRP A 74 -8.14 10.05 -15.56
C TRP A 74 -9.50 9.56 -16.04
N ILE A 75 -9.76 8.28 -15.77
CA ILE A 75 -11.06 7.66 -15.99
C ILE A 75 -11.69 7.43 -14.62
N SER A 76 -13.00 7.71 -14.52
CA SER A 76 -13.73 7.41 -13.30
C SER A 76 -13.92 5.91 -13.10
N ARG A 77 -14.42 5.50 -11.93
CA ARG A 77 -14.75 4.09 -11.68
C ARG A 77 -15.99 3.59 -12.40
N ALA A 78 -16.85 4.51 -12.83
CA ALA A 78 -17.94 4.20 -13.73
C ALA A 78 -17.47 3.93 -15.18
N GLY A 79 -16.16 3.90 -15.43
CA GLY A 79 -15.57 3.68 -16.76
C GLY A 79 -15.74 4.87 -17.72
N SER A 80 -16.33 5.96 -17.25
CA SER A 80 -16.64 7.14 -18.05
C SER A 80 -15.63 8.27 -17.81
N PHE A 81 -15.31 9.02 -18.86
CA PHE A 81 -14.60 10.29 -18.76
C PHE A 81 -15.59 11.37 -18.31
N SER A 82 -15.36 12.00 -17.15
CA SER A 82 -16.19 13.12 -16.72
C SER A 82 -15.73 14.40 -17.44
N PRO A 83 -16.60 15.42 -17.63
CA PRO A 83 -16.15 16.74 -18.03
C PRO A 83 -15.07 17.23 -17.04
N GLY A 84 -13.90 17.63 -17.54
CA GLY A 84 -12.76 18.00 -16.69
C GLY A 84 -11.92 16.82 -16.16
N SER A 85 -12.05 15.61 -16.72
CA SER A 85 -11.20 14.45 -16.41
C SER A 85 -9.74 14.57 -16.91
N ASN A 86 -9.28 15.80 -17.16
CA ASN A 86 -7.89 16.14 -17.36
C ASN A 86 -7.55 17.47 -16.70
N THR A 87 -6.29 17.65 -16.31
CA THR A 87 -5.76 18.94 -15.88
C THR A 87 -4.29 19.05 -16.21
N ARG A 88 -3.85 20.29 -16.44
CA ARG A 88 -2.45 20.63 -16.63
C ARG A 88 -1.79 20.90 -15.28
N ALA A 89 -0.48 20.67 -15.20
CA ALA A 89 0.31 21.07 -14.05
C ALA A 89 0.25 22.59 -13.90
N THR A 90 -0.01 23.07 -12.69
CA THR A 90 -0.11 24.51 -12.37
C THR A 90 1.20 25.08 -11.86
N ALA A 91 2.09 24.24 -11.35
CA ALA A 91 3.40 24.63 -10.86
C ALA A 91 4.38 23.46 -10.89
N VAL A 92 5.67 23.77 -10.84
CA VAL A 92 6.78 22.82 -10.70
C VAL A 92 7.64 23.28 -9.53
N ALA A 93 8.01 22.36 -8.63
CA ALA A 93 8.98 22.64 -7.56
C ALA A 93 10.13 21.65 -7.58
N ASN A 94 11.33 22.13 -7.26
CA ASN A 94 12.51 21.30 -7.14
C ASN A 94 12.49 20.54 -5.80
N GLY A 95 12.59 19.22 -5.89
CA GLY A 95 12.54 18.29 -4.76
C GLY A 95 13.90 17.86 -4.20
N ASN A 96 15.00 18.33 -4.82
CA ASN A 96 16.43 18.10 -4.55
C ASN A 96 17.14 17.32 -5.66
N SER A 97 18.46 17.46 -5.73
CA SER A 97 19.34 16.70 -6.62
C SER A 97 19.93 15.46 -5.94
N SER A 98 20.12 14.41 -6.73
CA SER A 98 20.74 13.15 -6.34
C SER A 98 21.81 12.77 -7.36
N MET A 99 22.64 11.77 -7.04
CA MET A 99 23.58 11.15 -8.00
C MET A 99 22.89 10.53 -9.23
N PHE A 100 21.56 10.44 -9.21
CA PHE A 100 20.71 9.93 -10.30
C PHE A 100 19.90 11.03 -11.00
N GLY A 101 20.26 12.31 -10.81
CA GLY A 101 19.58 13.45 -11.42
C GLY A 101 18.74 14.28 -10.45
N GLU A 102 18.04 15.27 -11.00
CA GLU A 102 17.15 16.16 -10.24
C GLU A 102 15.77 15.54 -10.09
N THR A 103 15.23 15.61 -8.88
CA THR A 103 13.81 15.30 -8.64
C THR A 103 13.04 16.60 -8.59
N PHE A 104 11.95 16.69 -9.34
CA PHE A 104 11.00 17.80 -9.27
C PHE A 104 9.57 17.26 -9.19
N TYR A 105 8.67 18.09 -8.66
CA TYR A 105 7.27 17.77 -8.44
C TYR A 105 6.39 18.64 -9.33
N HIS A 106 5.47 18.02 -10.07
CA HIS A 106 4.39 18.72 -10.76
C HIS A 106 3.16 18.78 -9.88
N PHE A 107 2.65 19.98 -9.65
CA PHE A 107 1.44 20.20 -8.87
C PHE A 107 0.25 20.34 -9.80
N PHE A 108 -0.84 19.69 -9.43
CA PHE A 108 -2.11 19.77 -10.14
C PHE A 108 -3.15 20.34 -9.19
N ASN A 109 -3.94 21.29 -9.65
CA ASN A 109 -5.07 21.84 -8.91
C ASN A 109 -6.35 21.61 -9.70
N THR A 110 -7.16 20.64 -9.28
CA THR A 110 -8.43 20.32 -9.90
C THR A 110 -9.37 19.68 -8.88
N SER A 111 -10.68 19.89 -9.06
CA SER A 111 -11.71 19.24 -8.25
C SER A 111 -12.01 17.86 -8.81
N ILE A 112 -11.80 16.82 -8.01
CA ILE A 112 -12.20 15.45 -8.36
C ILE A 112 -13.55 15.15 -7.71
N ASP A 113 -14.53 14.75 -8.52
CA ASP A 113 -15.81 14.26 -8.00
C ASP A 113 -15.59 12.99 -7.18
N SER A 114 -15.68 13.15 -5.86
CA SER A 114 -15.49 12.07 -4.89
C SER A 114 -16.53 10.96 -5.06
N THR A 115 -17.70 11.23 -5.64
CA THR A 115 -18.76 10.24 -5.89
C THR A 115 -18.39 9.27 -7.01
N LYS A 116 -17.58 9.72 -7.98
CA LYS A 116 -17.12 8.92 -9.13
C LYS A 116 -15.76 8.28 -8.89
N GLY A 117 -14.88 8.96 -8.15
CA GLY A 117 -13.51 8.53 -7.88
C GLY A 117 -12.68 8.32 -9.16
N ILE A 118 -11.44 7.86 -9.00
CA ILE A 118 -10.53 7.54 -10.11
C ILE A 118 -10.31 6.02 -10.16
N SER A 119 -10.33 5.45 -11.37
CA SER A 119 -9.97 4.05 -11.64
C SER A 119 -8.61 3.92 -12.32
N SER A 120 -8.31 4.83 -13.23
CA SER A 120 -7.06 4.85 -13.97
C SER A 120 -6.65 6.27 -14.29
N PHE A 121 -5.35 6.47 -14.49
CA PHE A 121 -4.80 7.75 -14.90
C PHE A 121 -3.73 7.57 -15.97
N LYS A 122 -3.56 8.61 -16.78
CA LYS A 122 -2.49 8.78 -17.75
C LYS A 122 -1.81 10.12 -17.50
N ILE A 123 -0.50 10.09 -17.38
CA ILE A 123 0.36 11.27 -17.39
C ILE A 123 0.88 11.42 -18.81
N THR A 124 0.54 12.53 -19.46
CA THR A 124 1.00 12.89 -20.79
C THR A 124 1.94 14.08 -20.68
N ILE A 125 3.06 13.97 -21.37
CA ILE A 125 4.11 14.98 -21.33
C ILE A 125 4.20 15.60 -22.70
N LEU A 126 4.04 16.91 -22.72
CA LEU A 126 3.94 17.72 -23.90
C LEU A 126 5.26 18.46 -24.09
N ARG A 127 5.92 18.23 -25.23
CA ARG A 127 7.12 18.96 -25.63
C ARG A 127 6.81 19.69 -26.93
N GLY A 128 6.92 21.02 -26.91
CA GLY A 128 6.51 21.86 -28.04
C GLY A 128 5.01 21.72 -28.39
N GLY A 129 4.15 21.49 -27.39
CA GLY A 129 2.71 21.34 -27.57
C GLY A 129 2.23 19.98 -28.09
N SER A 130 3.15 19.05 -28.38
CA SER A 130 2.82 17.69 -28.85
C SER A 130 3.11 16.64 -27.78
N ALA A 131 2.27 15.60 -27.72
CA ALA A 131 2.45 14.47 -26.80
C ALA A 131 3.74 13.71 -27.14
N SER A 132 4.73 13.81 -26.25
CA SER A 132 6.02 13.15 -26.39
C SER A 132 6.06 11.80 -25.70
N GLN A 133 5.47 11.70 -24.49
CA GLN A 133 5.53 10.50 -23.66
C GLN A 133 4.26 10.33 -22.83
N ILE A 134 3.88 9.08 -22.57
CA ILE A 134 2.68 8.72 -21.82
C ILE A 134 3.00 7.65 -20.78
N PHE A 135 2.65 7.92 -19.53
CA PHE A 135 2.72 6.97 -18.41
C PHE A 135 1.32 6.68 -17.94
N SER A 136 1.03 5.43 -17.55
CA SER A 136 -0.29 5.09 -17.02
C SER A 136 -0.18 4.05 -15.93
N ASN A 137 -1.21 3.94 -15.09
CA ASN A 137 -1.34 2.82 -14.16
C ASN A 137 -1.87 1.53 -14.82
N GLY A 138 -1.89 1.46 -16.15
CA GLY A 138 -2.33 0.28 -16.92
C GLY A 138 -3.79 -0.12 -16.70
N GLY A 139 -4.60 0.70 -16.03
CA GLY A 139 -5.98 0.34 -15.68
C GLY A 139 -6.12 -0.80 -14.67
N VAL A 140 -5.02 -1.20 -14.01
CA VAL A 140 -5.01 -2.33 -13.06
C VAL A 140 -5.58 -1.95 -11.68
N GLY A 141 -6.07 -0.71 -11.54
CA GLY A 141 -6.59 -0.16 -10.29
C GLY A 141 -5.48 0.33 -9.36
N TYR A 142 -5.78 0.35 -8.07
CA TYR A 142 -4.86 0.76 -7.01
C TYR A 142 -4.67 -0.41 -6.02
N PRO A 143 -3.48 -0.56 -5.42
CA PRO A 143 -3.26 -1.57 -4.37
C PRO A 143 -4.12 -1.38 -3.13
N ILE A 144 -4.69 -0.19 -2.94
CA ILE A 144 -5.60 0.14 -1.84
C ILE A 144 -7.00 0.25 -2.43
N GLU A 145 -7.89 -0.65 -2.00
CA GLU A 145 -9.32 -0.53 -2.23
C GLU A 145 -9.92 0.44 -1.20
N ASP A 146 -10.80 1.34 -1.63
CA ASP A 146 -11.57 2.27 -0.76
C ASP A 146 -13.04 1.85 -0.65
N VAL A 147 -13.37 0.63 -1.08
CA VAL A 147 -14.77 0.16 -1.12
C VAL A 147 -15.17 -0.47 0.21
N ALA A 148 -14.28 -1.25 0.81
CA ALA A 148 -14.43 -1.83 2.14
C ALA A 148 -13.20 -1.44 2.96
N LEU A 149 -13.42 -0.83 4.11
CA LEU A 149 -12.36 -0.26 4.94
C LEU A 149 -12.58 -0.68 6.39
N PHE A 150 -11.54 -1.25 7.00
CA PHE A 150 -11.50 -1.38 8.44
C PHE A 150 -11.15 -0.02 9.08
N LEU A 151 -11.83 0.34 10.16
CA LEU A 151 -11.66 1.60 10.86
C LEU A 151 -10.98 1.38 12.22
N PRO A 152 -9.63 1.31 12.25
CA PRO A 152 -8.91 1.01 13.48
C PRO A 152 -9.10 2.08 14.56
N HIS A 153 -9.20 3.35 14.17
CA HIS A 153 -9.38 4.47 15.12
C HIS A 153 -10.80 4.54 15.71
N GLU A 154 -11.77 3.88 15.10
CA GLU A 154 -13.14 3.75 15.65
C GLU A 154 -13.35 2.38 16.31
N THR A 155 -12.30 1.57 16.42
CA THR A 155 -12.34 0.30 17.14
C THR A 155 -12.04 0.55 18.61
N ILE A 156 -12.94 0.13 19.48
CA ILE A 156 -12.87 0.38 20.93
C ILE A 156 -12.64 -0.94 21.64
N ILE A 157 -11.76 -0.93 22.63
CA ILE A 157 -11.60 -2.04 23.58
C ILE A 157 -12.28 -1.62 24.88
N ALA A 158 -13.31 -2.36 25.27
CA ALA A 158 -14.01 -2.13 26.51
C ALA A 158 -13.17 -2.59 27.71
N SER A 159 -13.55 -2.14 28.91
CA SER A 159 -12.85 -2.48 30.16
C SER A 159 -12.86 -3.98 30.48
N ASP A 160 -13.82 -4.73 29.94
CA ASP A 160 -13.93 -6.18 30.06
C ASP A 160 -13.06 -6.95 29.03
N GLY A 161 -12.32 -6.23 28.19
CA GLY A 161 -11.47 -6.78 27.13
C GLY A 161 -12.21 -7.14 25.85
N SER A 162 -13.54 -6.92 25.78
CA SER A 162 -14.30 -7.09 24.54
C SER A 162 -13.92 -5.99 23.54
N ILE A 163 -13.97 -6.32 22.24
CA ILE A 163 -13.56 -5.42 21.17
C ILE A 163 -14.78 -5.08 20.33
N SER A 164 -15.12 -3.79 20.25
CA SER A 164 -16.11 -3.25 19.32
C SER A 164 -15.38 -2.75 18.08
N MET A 165 -15.40 -3.56 17.02
CA MET A 165 -14.75 -3.28 15.74
C MET A 165 -15.66 -2.46 14.84
N SER A 166 -15.07 -1.53 14.10
CA SER A 166 -15.78 -0.65 13.17
C SER A 166 -15.26 -0.80 11.74
N ALA A 167 -16.17 -0.79 10.78
CA ALA A 167 -15.86 -0.89 9.35
C ALA A 167 -16.77 0.04 8.54
N ALA A 168 -16.32 0.40 7.34
CA ALA A 168 -17.10 1.19 6.38
C ALA A 168 -17.13 0.51 5.02
N ALA A 169 -18.31 0.49 4.38
CA ALA A 169 -18.46 0.06 3.00
C ALA A 169 -19.17 1.12 2.15
N ARG A 170 -18.64 1.39 0.96
CA ARG A 170 -19.10 2.49 0.10
C ARG A 170 -20.38 2.15 -0.70
N ILE A 171 -21.37 3.05 -0.65
CA ILE A 171 -22.59 3.12 -1.47
C ILE A 171 -22.22 3.96 -2.72
N PRO A 172 -22.43 3.55 -3.99
CA PRO A 172 -23.47 2.67 -4.53
C PRO A 172 -22.97 1.40 -5.23
N PHE A 173 -21.68 1.07 -5.15
CA PHE A 173 -21.06 -0.01 -5.94
C PHE A 173 -20.99 -1.38 -5.24
N ALA A 174 -21.18 -1.45 -3.92
CA ALA A 174 -20.85 -2.68 -3.18
C ALA A 174 -22.03 -3.45 -2.57
N LEU A 175 -23.08 -2.83 -2.04
CA LEU A 175 -24.00 -3.56 -1.16
C LEU A 175 -25.40 -2.93 -1.10
N PRO A 176 -26.27 -3.09 -2.13
CA PRO A 176 -27.67 -2.70 -1.99
C PRO A 176 -28.35 -3.46 -0.83
N ASN A 177 -27.85 -4.67 -0.52
CA ASN A 177 -28.12 -5.43 0.69
C ASN A 177 -26.80 -5.66 1.44
N ALA A 178 -26.50 -4.73 2.34
CA ALA A 178 -25.45 -4.71 3.36
C ALA A 178 -25.43 -5.92 4.33
N GLN A 179 -25.77 -7.12 3.88
CA GLN A 179 -25.96 -8.28 4.75
C GLN A 179 -24.63 -8.98 5.08
N ASN A 180 -23.62 -8.87 4.21
CA ASN A 180 -22.43 -9.73 4.28
C ASN A 180 -21.14 -8.90 4.33
N VAL A 181 -20.96 -8.12 5.39
CA VAL A 181 -19.61 -7.67 5.81
C VAL A 181 -19.15 -8.63 6.90
N THR A 182 -18.01 -9.27 6.69
CA THR A 182 -17.41 -10.20 7.65
C THR A 182 -15.95 -9.86 7.89
N ALA A 183 -15.43 -10.24 9.04
CA ALA A 183 -14.02 -10.20 9.33
C ALA A 183 -13.54 -11.59 9.70
N THR A 184 -12.44 -12.03 9.09
CA THR A 184 -11.69 -13.18 9.57
C THR A 184 -10.61 -12.69 10.52
N ILE A 185 -10.74 -13.06 11.79
CA ILE A 185 -9.80 -12.75 12.84
C ILE A 185 -8.81 -13.89 12.94
N SER A 186 -7.51 -13.59 12.84
CA SER A 186 -6.43 -14.56 12.97
C SER A 186 -5.61 -14.23 14.21
N ALA A 187 -5.74 -15.05 15.25
CA ALA A 187 -5.07 -14.86 16.53
C ALA A 187 -4.10 -16.02 16.84
N PRO A 188 -2.86 -15.74 17.28
CA PRO A 188 -1.92 -16.78 17.68
C PRO A 188 -2.29 -17.35 19.06
N SER A 189 -2.36 -18.67 19.15
CA SER A 189 -2.54 -19.44 20.38
C SER A 189 -1.30 -20.30 20.66
N PRO A 190 -0.77 -20.30 21.88
CA PRO A 190 0.29 -21.24 22.29
C PRO A 190 -0.12 -22.69 22.05
N GLN A 191 0.85 -23.56 21.75
CA GLN A 191 0.66 -25.01 21.64
C GLN A 191 1.67 -25.73 22.54
N LEU A 192 1.20 -26.77 23.23
CA LEU A 192 2.07 -27.57 24.09
C LEU A 192 3.11 -28.31 23.24
N GLY A 193 4.37 -28.32 23.69
CA GLY A 193 5.45 -29.05 23.03
C GLY A 193 6.10 -28.34 21.83
N THR A 194 5.72 -27.08 21.54
CA THR A 194 6.35 -26.27 20.49
C THR A 194 6.46 -24.80 20.89
N PHE A 195 7.53 -24.12 20.45
CA PHE A 195 7.66 -22.67 20.57
C PHE A 195 6.91 -21.91 19.47
N SER A 196 6.46 -22.60 18.42
CA SER A 196 5.66 -21.99 17.36
C SER A 196 4.17 -22.00 17.74
N PRO A 197 3.50 -20.84 17.81
CA PRO A 197 2.07 -20.80 18.06
C PRO A 197 1.27 -21.34 16.86
N THR A 198 0.04 -21.78 17.12
CA THR A 198 -0.95 -22.03 16.06
C THR A 198 -1.79 -20.78 15.81
N ILE A 199 -2.30 -20.64 14.59
CA ILE A 199 -3.21 -19.54 14.26
C ILE A 199 -4.64 -20.07 14.33
N ILE A 200 -5.40 -19.55 15.29
CA ILE A 200 -6.84 -19.79 15.38
C ILE A 200 -7.54 -18.72 14.55
N ARG A 201 -8.44 -19.16 13.68
CA ARG A 201 -9.27 -18.27 12.86
C ARG A 201 -10.70 -18.26 13.36
N SER A 202 -11.27 -17.08 13.55
CA SER A 202 -12.70 -16.90 13.81
C SER A 202 -13.30 -15.94 12.79
N VAL A 203 -14.54 -16.19 12.38
CA VAL A 203 -15.26 -15.31 11.46
C VAL A 203 -16.32 -14.56 12.25
N VAL A 204 -16.34 -13.24 12.10
CA VAL A 204 -17.28 -12.36 12.77
C VAL A 204 -18.11 -11.63 11.72
N ALA A 205 -19.43 -11.68 11.83
CA ALA A 205 -20.34 -10.92 11.00
C ALA A 205 -20.51 -9.50 11.56
N PHE A 206 -20.49 -8.51 10.67
CA PHE A 206 -20.69 -7.11 11.00
C PHE A 206 -22.15 -6.71 10.80
N GLY A 207 -22.74 -6.10 11.83
CA GLY A 207 -24.08 -5.50 11.75
C GLY A 207 -24.01 -4.07 11.23
N LYS A 208 -24.98 -3.68 10.39
CA LYS A 208 -25.10 -2.28 9.94
C LYS A 208 -25.35 -1.38 11.16
N SER A 209 -24.56 -0.32 11.28
CA SER A 209 -24.62 0.64 12.40
C SER A 209 -25.14 2.01 11.95
N GLY A 210 -24.81 2.45 10.74
CA GLY A 210 -25.24 3.76 10.26
C GLY A 210 -24.76 4.12 8.86
N THR A 211 -24.72 5.41 8.54
CA THR A 211 -24.24 5.93 7.26
C THR A 211 -23.52 7.26 7.48
N ARG A 212 -22.38 7.45 6.82
CA ARG A 212 -21.57 8.67 6.84
C ARG A 212 -21.17 9.04 5.41
N GLY A 213 -21.83 10.06 4.86
CA GLY A 213 -21.65 10.44 3.46
C GLY A 213 -21.96 9.27 2.52
N LEU A 214 -20.96 8.87 1.72
CA LEU A 214 -21.08 7.75 0.78
C LEU A 214 -20.84 6.37 1.40
N TYR A 215 -20.62 6.27 2.72
CA TYR A 215 -20.27 5.00 3.37
C TYR A 215 -21.37 4.54 4.33
N THR A 216 -21.76 3.27 4.23
CA THR A 216 -22.47 2.58 5.31
C THR A 216 -21.44 2.16 6.35
N THR A 217 -21.68 2.47 7.63
CA THR A 217 -20.84 2.01 8.74
C THR A 217 -21.40 0.73 9.34
N TYR A 218 -20.50 -0.12 9.82
CA TYR A 218 -20.82 -1.40 10.42
C TYR A 218 -20.02 -1.61 11.69
N THR A 219 -20.62 -2.34 12.63
CA THR A 219 -20.01 -2.68 13.91
C THR A 219 -20.13 -4.16 14.20
N ALA A 220 -19.12 -4.72 14.85
CA ALA A 220 -19.14 -6.08 15.36
C ALA A 220 -18.45 -6.16 16.72
N THR A 221 -18.99 -7.00 17.60
CA THR A 221 -18.37 -7.30 18.90
C THR A 221 -17.61 -8.61 18.83
N LEU A 222 -16.37 -8.61 19.27
CA LEU A 222 -15.52 -9.79 19.41
C LEU A 222 -15.24 -10.02 20.90
N SER A 223 -15.45 -11.26 21.36
CA SER A 223 -15.07 -11.68 22.70
C SER A 223 -13.57 -11.48 22.94
N PRO A 224 -13.13 -11.28 24.20
CA PRO A 224 -11.71 -11.05 24.50
C PRO A 224 -10.82 -12.12 23.87
N VAL A 225 -9.81 -11.67 23.10
CA VAL A 225 -8.81 -12.53 22.48
C VAL A 225 -7.47 -12.35 23.18
N SER A 226 -6.85 -13.45 23.57
CA SER A 226 -5.44 -13.45 23.99
C SER A 226 -4.56 -12.97 22.83
N ASN A 227 -3.49 -12.22 23.12
CA ASN A 227 -2.52 -11.75 22.13
C ASN A 227 -3.07 -10.75 21.09
N LEU A 228 -3.93 -9.82 21.52
CA LEU A 228 -4.49 -8.72 20.72
C LEU A 228 -3.46 -8.01 19.81
N ARG A 229 -2.26 -7.72 20.32
CA ARG A 229 -1.18 -7.03 19.56
C ARG A 229 -0.64 -7.83 18.36
N GLN A 230 -0.90 -9.13 18.33
CA GLN A 230 -0.47 -10.05 17.28
C GLN A 230 -1.65 -10.57 16.45
N THR A 231 -2.87 -10.10 16.74
CA THR A 231 -4.08 -10.48 16.02
C THR A 231 -4.21 -9.64 14.75
N THR A 232 -4.53 -10.31 13.64
CA THR A 232 -4.85 -9.64 12.36
C THR A 232 -6.30 -9.85 11.99
N LEU A 233 -6.83 -8.89 11.24
CA LEU A 233 -8.18 -8.84 10.74
C LEU A 233 -8.13 -8.72 9.22
N ASP A 234 -8.87 -9.60 8.56
CA ASP A 234 -9.13 -9.52 7.12
C ASP A 234 -10.61 -9.23 6.93
N LEU A 235 -10.93 -8.00 6.55
CA LEU A 235 -12.30 -7.58 6.26
C LEU A 235 -12.69 -8.03 4.85
N THR A 236 -13.89 -8.59 4.73
CA THR A 236 -14.47 -8.98 3.45
C THR A 236 -15.87 -8.39 3.32
N ALA A 237 -16.12 -7.68 2.23
CA ALA A 237 -17.44 -7.18 1.88
C ALA A 237 -17.93 -7.86 0.60
N HIS A 238 -19.09 -8.51 0.65
CA HIS A 238 -19.64 -9.30 -0.45
C HIS A 238 -20.68 -8.53 -1.26
N GLY A 239 -20.27 -7.96 -2.40
CA GLY A 239 -21.16 -7.30 -3.34
C GLY A 239 -21.36 -8.06 -4.64
N ALA A 240 -21.53 -7.33 -5.75
CA ALA A 240 -21.38 -7.87 -7.11
C ALA A 240 -19.98 -8.48 -7.35
N ARG A 241 -19.00 -8.02 -6.58
CA ARG A 241 -17.65 -8.58 -6.46
C ARG A 241 -17.29 -8.61 -4.97
N ILE A 242 -16.24 -9.35 -4.63
CA ILE A 242 -15.70 -9.41 -3.28
C ILE A 242 -14.65 -8.32 -3.12
N TYR A 243 -14.82 -7.47 -2.11
CA TYR A 243 -13.85 -6.44 -1.73
C TYR A 243 -13.15 -6.85 -0.44
N ARG A 244 -11.84 -6.60 -0.35
CA ARG A 244 -11.03 -7.07 0.77
C ARG A 244 -10.18 -5.96 1.35
N ASP A 245 -10.14 -5.92 2.67
CA ASP A 245 -9.18 -5.11 3.41
C ASP A 245 -8.38 -6.02 4.35
N GLU A 246 -7.21 -6.44 3.89
CA GLU A 246 -6.45 -7.54 4.48
C GLU A 246 -5.32 -7.06 5.41
N PHE A 247 -4.92 -7.95 6.33
CA PHE A 247 -3.78 -7.78 7.23
C PHE A 247 -3.88 -6.54 8.13
N ARG A 248 -5.10 -6.14 8.49
CA ARG A 248 -5.33 -5.03 9.41
C ARG A 248 -5.05 -5.46 10.83
N ARG A 249 -4.38 -4.60 11.59
CA ARG A 249 -4.12 -4.82 13.02
C ARG A 249 -5.14 -4.06 13.83
N ILE A 250 -5.60 -4.69 14.90
CA ILE A 250 -6.33 -3.99 15.96
C ILE A 250 -5.28 -3.18 16.73
N THR A 251 -5.22 -1.89 16.45
CA THR A 251 -4.31 -0.97 17.13
C THR A 251 -4.98 -0.41 18.38
N LEU A 252 -4.28 -0.49 19.51
CA LEU A 252 -4.58 0.23 20.74
C LEU A 252 -4.28 1.72 20.58
#